data_AF-A0A7Y2L3X3-F1
#
_entry.id   AF-A0A7Y2L3X3-F1
#
_cell.length_a   1.000
_cell.length_b   1.000
_cell.length_c   1.000
_cell.angle_alpha   90.00
_cell.angle_beta   90.00
_cell.angle_gamma   90.00
#
_symmetry.space_group_name_H-M   'P 1'
#
loop_
_entity.id
_entity.type
_entity.pdbx_description
1 polymer ?
#
loop_
_entity_poly.entity_id
_entity_poly.type
_entity_poly.pdbx_seq_one_letter_code
_entity_poly.pdbx_strand_id
1 'polypeptide(L)' 'MSKMRAIEAAVLVMRREGVDTAFGIPGAAINPLYSALQKVGGIDHVLARHVEGASHMAEGYTRTKAGNIGVCIG' A
#
# COMPACT_ATOMS: atom_id res chain seq x y z
N MET A 1 -2.48 20.55 18.58
CA MET A 1 -1.99 19.33 17.90
C MET A 1 -2.96 18.97 16.78
N SER A 2 -2.47 18.69 15.57
CA SER A 2 -3.32 18.12 14.52
C SER A 2 -3.79 16.72 14.95
N LYS A 3 -5.09 16.44 14.89
CA LYS A 3 -5.65 15.10 15.11
C LYS A 3 -5.77 14.37 13.77
N MET A 4 -5.32 13.12 13.69
CA MET A 4 -5.49 12.25 12.53
C MET A 4 -5.70 10.81 12.96
N ARG A 5 -6.31 9.98 12.10
CA ARG A 5 -6.41 8.54 12.36
C ARG A 5 -5.03 7.90 12.18
N ALA A 6 -4.67 6.96 13.05
CA ALA A 6 -3.39 6.25 12.96
C ALA A 6 -3.16 5.61 11.58
N ILE A 7 -4.23 5.09 10.97
CA ILE A 7 -4.15 4.47 9.65
C ILE A 7 -3.89 5.48 8.51
N GLU A 8 -4.35 6.73 8.66
CA GLU A 8 -4.02 7.80 7.71
C GLU A 8 -2.57 8.24 7.87
N ALA A 9 -2.06 8.24 9.10
CA ALA A 9 -0.65 8.49 9.37
C ALA A 9 0.24 7.41 8.73
N ALA A 10 -0.15 6.14 8.80
CA ALA A 10 0.57 5.05 8.15
C ALA A 10 0.68 5.25 6.62
N VAL A 11 -0.41 5.64 5.95
CA VAL A 11 -0.40 5.94 4.51
C VAL A 11 0.51 7.12 4.19
N LEU A 12 0.50 8.17 5.01
CA LEU A 12 1.37 9.33 4.81
C LEU A 12 2.85 9.00 5.04
N VAL A 13 3.16 8.10 5.98
CA VAL A 13 4.52 7.59 6.17
C VAL A 13 4.96 6.80 4.94
N MET A 14 4.16 5.83 4.48
CA MET A 14 4.47 5.06 3.27
C MET A 14 4.76 5.97 2.07
N ARG A 15 3.91 6.99 1.85
CA ARG A 15 4.10 7.94 0.75
C ARG A 15 5.39 8.77 0.91
N ARG A 16 5.75 9.16 2.13
CA ARG A 16 6.99 9.91 2.42
C ARG A 16 8.24 9.06 2.19
N GLU A 17 8.16 7.76 2.46
CA GLU A 17 9.24 6.81 2.15
C GLU A 17 9.38 6.55 0.65
N GLY A 18 8.44 7.03 -0.19
CA GLY A 18 8.50 6.89 -1.64
C GLY A 18 7.67 5.73 -2.20
N VAL A 19 6.77 5.16 -1.40
CA VAL A 19 5.78 4.19 -1.91
C VAL A 19 4.78 4.92 -2.80
N ASP A 20 4.61 4.43 -4.03
CA ASP A 20 3.62 4.91 -5.00
C ASP A 20 2.63 3.82 -5.45
N THR A 21 2.95 2.55 -5.23
CA THR A 21 2.15 1.41 -5.68
C THR A 21 2.13 0.31 -4.62
N ALA A 22 0.93 -0.18 -4.30
CA ALA A 22 0.70 -1.32 -3.42
C ALA A 22 -0.03 -2.46 -4.15
N PHE A 23 0.24 -3.69 -3.75
CA PHE A 23 -0.29 -4.91 -4.35
C PHE A 23 -1.03 -5.71 -3.28
N GLY A 24 -2.26 -6.14 -3.55
CA GLY A 24 -3.03 -6.75 -2.47
C GLY A 24 -4.40 -7.26 -2.79
N ILE A 25 -5.06 -7.76 -1.74
CA ILE A 25 -6.45 -8.22 -1.77
C ILE A 25 -7.22 -7.55 -0.63
N PRO A 26 -8.37 -6.92 -0.91
CA PRO A 26 -9.23 -6.39 0.13
C PRO A 26 -9.79 -7.48 1.04
N GLY A 27 -9.92 -7.16 2.33
CA GLY A 27 -10.49 -8.03 3.35
C GLY A 27 -11.10 -7.21 4.48
N ALA A 28 -12.06 -7.80 5.21
CA ALA A 28 -12.83 -7.08 6.22
C ALA A 28 -11.94 -6.37 7.27
N ALA A 29 -10.87 -7.02 7.73
CA ALA A 29 -9.95 -6.48 8.73
C ALA A 29 -9.08 -5.32 8.20
N ILE A 30 -8.70 -5.35 6.92
CA ILE A 30 -7.80 -4.38 6.31
C ILE A 30 -8.55 -3.21 5.62
N ASN A 31 -9.88 -3.26 5.54
CA ASN A 31 -10.71 -2.19 4.96
C ASN A 31 -10.37 -0.76 5.46
N PRO A 32 -10.03 -0.53 6.75
CA PRO A 32 -9.61 0.80 7.20
C PRO A 32 -8.36 1.34 6.48
N LEU A 33 -7.43 0.47 6.09
CA LEU A 33 -6.24 0.85 5.32
C LEU A 33 -6.63 1.22 3.89
N TYR A 34 -7.46 0.41 3.23
CA TYR A 34 -7.96 0.73 1.88
C TYR A 34 -8.73 2.05 1.85
N SER A 35 -9.57 2.31 2.87
CA SER A 35 -10.26 3.59 3.03
C SER A 35 -9.26 4.75 3.21
N ALA A 36 -8.17 4.53 3.95
CA ALA A 36 -7.13 5.54 4.13
C ALA A 36 -6.31 5.79 2.86
N LEU A 37 -5.95 4.74 2.11
CA LEU A 37 -5.27 4.84 0.81
C LEU A 37 -6.10 5.69 -0.16
N GLN A 38 -7.40 5.40 -0.28
CA GLN A 38 -8.31 6.17 -1.12
C GLN A 38 -8.45 7.63 -0.65
N LYS A 39 -8.55 7.87 0.66
CA LYS A 39 -8.74 9.22 1.21
C LYS A 39 -7.50 10.10 1.12
N VAL A 40 -6.32 9.55 1.41
CA VAL A 40 -5.04 10.29 1.39
C VAL A 40 -4.52 10.44 -0.03
N GLY A 41 -4.68 9.41 -0.86
CA GLY A 41 -4.21 9.37 -2.24
C GLY A 41 -2.69 9.32 -2.40
N GLY A 42 -2.26 9.14 -3.65
CA GLY A 42 -0.84 9.09 -4.03
C GLY A 42 -0.17 7.73 -3.87
N ILE A 43 -0.93 6.68 -3.51
CA ILE A 43 -0.51 5.29 -3.62
C ILE A 43 -1.59 4.54 -4.40
N ASP A 44 -1.23 4.04 -5.58
CA ASP A 44 -2.12 3.23 -6.40
C ASP A 44 -2.20 1.80 -5.85
N HIS A 45 -3.32 1.13 -6.08
CA HIS A 45 -3.52 -0.25 -5.66
C HIS A 45 -3.75 -1.17 -6.86
N VAL A 46 -2.95 -2.23 -6.94
CA VAL A 46 -3.11 -3.31 -7.91
C VAL A 46 -3.76 -4.51 -7.23
N LEU A 47 -4.99 -4.83 -7.64
CA LEU A 47 -5.74 -5.96 -7.12
C LEU A 47 -5.15 -7.29 -7.58
N ALA A 48 -4.71 -8.11 -6.63
CA ALA A 48 -4.31 -9.48 -6.86
C ALA A 48 -5.51 -10.45 -6.69
N ARG A 49 -5.30 -11.71 -7.10
CA ARG A 49 -6.28 -12.80 -6.88
C ARG A 49 -5.89 -13.76 -5.76
N HIS A 50 -4.61 -13.82 -5.42
CA HIS A 50 -4.09 -14.55 -4.26
C HIS A 50 -3.03 -13.70 -3.52
N VAL A 51 -2.98 -13.78 -2.19
CA VAL A 51 -2.05 -12.98 -1.37
C VAL A 51 -0.58 -13.30 -1.68
N GLU A 52 -0.26 -14.56 -1.95
CA GLU A 52 1.08 -14.96 -2.39
C GLU A 52 1.47 -14.31 -3.73
N GLY A 53 0.50 -14.18 -4.64
CA GLY A 53 0.71 -13.46 -5.89
C GLY A 53 1.00 -11.98 -5.67
N ALA A 54 0.29 -11.33 -4.75
CA ALA A 54 0.56 -9.94 -4.36
C ALA A 54 1.98 -9.77 -3.81
N SER A 55 2.45 -10.70 -2.98
CA SER A 55 3.83 -10.70 -2.45
C SER A 55 4.86 -10.77 -3.58
N HIS A 56 4.69 -11.67 -4.54
CA HIS A 56 5.58 -11.77 -5.70
C HIS A 56 5.51 -10.54 -6.61
N MET A 57 4.34 -9.93 -6.78
CA MET A 57 4.19 -8.69 -7.53
C MET A 57 4.96 -7.54 -6.87
N ALA A 58 4.84 -7.38 -5.55
CA ALA A 58 5.58 -6.38 -4.79
C ALA A 58 7.10 -6.61 -4.86
N GLU A 59 7.55 -7.86 -4.73
CA GLU A 59 8.96 -8.21 -4.90
C GLU A 59 9.45 -7.88 -6.32
N GLY A 60 8.70 -8.31 -7.34
CA GLY A 60 9.01 -8.03 -8.74
C GLY A 60 9.11 -6.54 -9.01
N TYR A 61 8.13 -5.75 -8.54
CA TYR A 61 8.12 -4.29 -8.67
C TYR A 61 9.37 -3.64 -8.09
N THR A 62 9.77 -4.06 -6.89
CA THR A 62 10.99 -3.60 -6.20
C THR A 62 12.23 -3.85 -7.05
N ARG A 63 12.32 -5.00 -7.72
CA ARG A 63 13.48 -5.40 -8.54
C ARG A 63 13.56 -4.67 -9.89
N THR A 64 12.47 -4.08 -10.38
CA THR A 64 12.45 -3.45 -11.72
C THR A 64 13.33 -2.21 -11.83
N LYS A 65 13.50 -1.45 -10.75
CA LYS A 65 14.29 -0.22 -10.72
C LYS A 65 14.78 0.07 -9.31
N ALA A 66 16.05 0.46 -9.18
CA ALA A 66 16.61 0.91 -7.91
C ALA A 66 15.81 2.10 -7.35
N GLY A 67 15.40 1.99 -6.09
CA GLY A 67 14.56 2.98 -5.40
C GLY A 67 13.06 2.68 -5.42
N ASN A 68 12.59 1.69 -6.18
CA ASN A 68 11.20 1.24 -6.07
C ASN A 68 10.98 0.52 -4.74
N ILE A 69 9.89 0.84 -4.05
CA ILE A 69 9.44 0.14 -2.83
C ILE A 69 8.13 -0.58 -3.15
N GLY A 70 8.21 -1.87 -3.43
CA GLY A 70 7.03 -2.70 -3.60
C GLY A 70 6.41 -3.07 -2.25
N VAL A 71 5.12 -2.75 -2.08
CA VAL A 71 4.38 -3.02 -0.85
C VAL A 71 3.29 -4.05 -1.10
N CYS A 72 3.34 -5.17 -0.38
CA CYS A 72 2.24 -6.13 -0.34
C CYS A 72 1.31 -5.82 0.84
N ILE A 73 0.00 -5.74 0.58
CA ILE A 73 -1.05 -5.51 1.58
C ILE A 73 -2.14 -6.59 1.49
N GLY A 74 -2.62 -7.08 2.63
CA GLY A 74 -3.65 -8.11 2.72
C GLY A 74 -4.04 -8.38 4.15
#